data_AF-A0A9W7CUR6-F1
#
_entry.id   AF-A0A9W7CUR6-F1
#
_cell.length_a   1.000
_cell.length_b   1.000
_cell.length_c   1.000
_cell.angle_alpha   90.00
_cell.angle_beta   90.00
_cell.angle_gamma   90.00
#
_symmetry.space_group_name_H-M   'P 1'
#
loop_
_entity.id
_entity.type
_entity.pdbx_description
1 polymer ?
#
loop_
_entity_poly.entity_id
_entity_poly.type
_entity_poly.pdbx_seq_one_letter_code
_entity_poly.pdbx_strand_id
1 'polypeptide(L)' 'MEEVKIRITPDSAAEVSIVTTAFPKGLSDNGTCLTQLNIPGAGAVMVIGNMLISVSGQVKQDLRFNM' A
#
# COMPACT_ATOMS: atom_id res chain seq x y z
N MET A 1 23.41 -0.94 -3.26
CA MET A 1 21.96 -0.70 -3.10
C MET A 1 21.64 -0.99 -1.66
N GLU A 2 20.99 -0.05 -0.97
CA GLU A 2 20.49 -0.26 0.38
C GLU A 2 19.20 -1.09 0.31
N GLU A 3 19.06 -2.09 1.17
CA GLU A 3 17.90 -2.97 1.20
C GLU A 3 16.82 -2.34 2.08
N VAL A 4 15.71 -1.89 1.50
CA VAL A 4 14.56 -1.42 2.28
C VAL A 4 13.70 -2.58 2.72
N LYS A 5 13.77 -2.87 4.02
CA LYS A 5 12.93 -3.87 4.67
C LYS A 5 11.59 -3.28 5.05
N ILE A 6 10.55 -3.70 4.34
CA ILE A 6 9.17 -3.34 4.64
C ILE A 6 8.52 -4.57 5.29
N ARG A 7 7.87 -4.37 6.44
CA ARG A 7 7.05 -5.41 7.06
C ARG A 7 5.70 -5.47 6.37
N ILE A 8 5.36 -6.65 5.87
CA ILE A 8 4.04 -6.98 5.35
C ILE A 8 3.41 -7.96 6.34
N THR A 9 2.18 -7.66 6.76
CA THR A 9 1.38 -8.58 7.58
C THR A 9 0.35 -9.23 6.66
N PRO A 10 0.48 -10.52 6.35
CA PRO A 10 -0.56 -11.23 5.60
C PRO A 10 -1.84 -11.26 6.43
N ASP A 11 -2.94 -10.79 5.84
CA ASP A 11 -4.28 -10.83 6.44
C ASP A 11 -5.23 -11.50 5.45
N SER A 12 -5.60 -12.75 5.73
CA SER A 12 -6.49 -13.53 4.87
C SER A 12 -7.95 -13.04 4.91
N ALA A 13 -8.32 -12.25 5.93
CA ALA A 13 -9.66 -11.67 6.02
C ALA A 13 -9.77 -10.32 5.29
N ALA A 14 -8.64 -9.72 4.90
CA ALA A 14 -8.63 -8.46 4.18
C ALA A 14 -9.03 -8.65 2.71
N GLU A 15 -10.08 -7.96 2.27
CA GLU A 15 -10.53 -7.95 0.87
C GLU A 15 -9.60 -7.12 -0.03
N VAL A 16 -8.86 -6.17 0.57
CA VAL A 16 -7.97 -5.25 -0.14
C VAL A 16 -6.62 -5.16 0.57
N SER A 17 -5.54 -4.98 -0.19
CA SER A 17 -4.22 -4.68 0.36
C SER A 17 -4.12 -3.20 0.73
N ILE A 18 -3.86 -2.92 2.00
CA ILE A 18 -3.62 -1.56 2.51
C ILE A 18 -2.16 -1.38 2.83
N VAL A 19 -1.58 -0.30 2.32
CA VAL A 19 -0.22 0.11 2.63
C VAL A 19 -0.24 1.47 3.31
N THR A 20 0.64 1.65 4.29
CA THR A 20 0.87 2.98 4.88
C THR A 20 1.65 3.84 3.91
N THR A 21 1.63 5.16 4.10
CA THR A 21 2.41 6.11 3.32
C THR A 21 3.93 5.90 3.43
N ALA A 22 4.40 5.14 4.42
CA ALA A 22 5.80 4.75 4.56
C ALA A 22 6.26 3.81 3.43
N PHE A 23 5.38 2.95 2.91
CA PHE A 23 5.70 2.05 1.80
C PHE A 23 6.09 2.79 0.52
N PRO A 24 5.22 3.67 -0.04
CA PRO A 24 5.57 4.37 -1.26
C PRO A 24 6.76 5.31 -1.08
N LYS A 25 6.89 5.94 0.10
CA LYS A 25 8.04 6.78 0.42
C LYS A 25 9.35 5.98 0.38
N GLY A 26 9.40 4.84 1.06
CA GLY A 26 10.61 4.00 1.09
C GLY A 26 11.01 3.48 -0.29
N LEU A 27 10.04 3.18 -1.16
CA LEU A 27 10.30 2.79 -2.54
C LEU A 27 10.83 3.96 -3.39
N SER A 28 10.21 5.14 -3.29
CA SER A 28 10.68 6.35 -3.98
C SER A 28 12.09 6.76 -3.55
N ASP A 29 12.41 6.67 -2.25
CA ASP A 29 13.73 6.98 -1.71
C ASP A 29 14.83 6.03 -2.26
N ASN A 30 14.46 4.82 -2.70
CA ASN A 30 15.37 3.87 -3.36
C ASN A 30 15.34 3.93 -4.88
N GLY A 31 14.77 4.98 -5.46
CA GLY A 31 14.70 5.16 -6.91
C GLY A 31 13.69 4.25 -7.60
N THR A 32 12.79 3.59 -6.85
CA THR A 32 11.68 2.84 -7.45
C THR A 32 10.57 3.81 -7.84
N CYS A 33 10.27 3.87 -9.14
CA CYS A 33 9.15 4.64 -9.64
C CYS A 33 7.84 3.92 -9.32
N LEU A 34 6.99 4.56 -8.52
CA LEU A 34 5.64 4.08 -8.25
C LEU A 34 4.65 4.84 -9.11
N THR A 35 3.84 4.10 -9.85
CA THR A 35 2.69 4.67 -10.54
C THR A 35 1.61 4.94 -9.50
N GLN A 36 1.51 6.21 -9.08
CA GLN A 36 0.37 6.70 -8.33
C GLN A 36 -0.83 6.79 -9.27
N LEU A 37 -1.92 6.14 -8.88
CA LEU A 37 -3.19 6.22 -9.59
C LEU A 37 -4.07 7.20 -8.82
N ASN A 38 -4.45 8.30 -9.48
CA ASN A 38 -5.47 9.19 -8.97
C ASN A 38 -6.81 8.44 -8.97
N ILE A 39 -7.38 8.24 -7.79
CA ILE A 39 -8.73 7.72 -7.64
C ILE A 39 -9.68 8.91 -7.75
N PRO A 40 -10.66 8.89 -8.67
CA PRO A 40 -11.75 9.85 -8.61
C PRO A 40 -12.59 9.55 -7.36
N GLY A 41 -12.53 10.46 -6.37
CA GLY A 41 -13.20 10.32 -5.08
C GLY A 41 -12.27 9.82 -3.97
N ALA A 42 -12.45 10.37 -2.77
CA ALA A 42 -11.77 9.86 -1.57
C ALA A 42 -12.29 8.45 -1.30
N GLY A 43 -11.47 7.43 -1.55
CA GLY A 43 -11.78 6.08 -1.12
C GLY A 43 -11.79 5.99 0.41
N ALA A 44 -12.60 5.10 0.97
CA ALA A 44 -12.55 4.75 2.37
C ALA A 44 -12.59 3.24 2.53
N VAL A 45 -11.92 2.73 3.56
CA VAL A 45 -11.88 1.31 3.91
C VAL A 45 -12.59 1.17 5.24
N MET A 46 -13.56 0.26 5.29
CA MET A 46 -14.22 -0.10 6.54
C MET A 46 -13.31 -1.05 7.32
N VAL A 47 -13.07 -0.72 8.58
CA VAL A 47 -12.25 -1.54 9.49
C VAL A 47 -13.08 -2.01 10.68
N ILE A 48 -12.43 -2.73 11.59
CA ILE A 48 -13.02 -3.24 12.83
C ILE A 48 -13.78 -2.12 13.56
N GLY A 49 -14.98 -2.45 14.05
CA GLY A 49 -15.84 -1.50 14.76
C GLY A 49 -16.64 -0.58 13.84
N ASN A 50 -16.82 -0.94 12.56
CA ASN A 50 -17.55 -0.17 11.55
C ASN A 50 -16.97 1.24 11.33
N MET A 51 -15.67 1.41 11.60
CA MET A 51 -14.97 2.67 11.40
C MET A 51 -14.52 2.77 9.95
N LEU A 52 -14.66 3.96 9.35
CA LEU A 52 -14.15 4.24 8.02
C LEU A 52 -12.81 4.96 8.11
N ILE A 53 -11.79 4.43 7.43
CA ILE A 53 -10.49 5.07 7.27
C ILE A 53 -10.38 5.59 5.85
N SER A 54 -10.15 6.90 5.70
CA SER A 54 -9.91 7.51 4.39
C SER A 54 -8.57 7.05 3.81
N VAL A 55 -8.57 6.73 2.52
CA VAL A 55 -7.34 6.44 1.77
C VAL A 55 -6.96 7.62 0.88
N SER A 56 -5.66 7.93 0.82
CA SER A 56 -5.14 9.09 0.10
C SER A 56 -4.88 8.83 -1.39
N GLY A 57 -4.93 7.57 -1.84
CA GLY A 57 -4.69 7.21 -3.23
C GLY A 57 -4.44 5.71 -3.43
N GLN A 58 -4.16 5.32 -4.67
CA GLN A 58 -3.79 3.95 -5.05
C GLN A 58 -2.38 3.94 -5.62
N VAL A 59 -1.67 2.85 -5.36
CA VAL A 59 -0.36 2.57 -5.95
C VAL A 59 -0.43 1.24 -6.68
N LYS A 60 0.14 1.19 -7.89
CA LYS A 60 0.29 -0.05 -8.64
C LYS A 60 1.72 -0.58 -8.47
N GLN A 61 1.85 -1.84 -8.07
CA GLN A 61 3.12 -2.53 -7.86
C GLN A 61 2.99 -3.99 -8.26
N ASP A 62 4.00 -4.49 -8.98
CA ASP A 62 4.09 -5.91 -9.34
C ASP A 62 4.85 -6.65 -8.24
N LEU A 63 4.15 -7.47 -7.46
CA LEU A 63 4.76 -8.32 -6.45
C LEU A 63 5.36 -9.58 -7.09
N ARG A 64 6.61 -9.90 -6.74
CA ARG A 64 7.27 -11.15 -7.13
C ARG A 64 7.58 -11.95 -5.88
N PHE A 65 7.08 -13.17 -5.83
CA PHE A 65 7.37 -14.12 -4.76
C PHE A 65 8.43 -15.09 -5.28
N ASN A 66 9.59 -15.11 -4.65
CA ASN A 66 10.59 -16.14 -4.92
C ASN A 66 10.24 -17.36 -4.04
N MET A 67 10.07 -18.52 -4.68
CA MET A 67 9.94 -19.82 -4.02
C MET A 67 11.31 -20.47 -3.86
#